data_AF-A0A8C6ZFX5-F1
#
_entry.id   AF-A0A8C6ZFX5-F1
#
_cell.length_a   1.000
_cell.length_b   1.000
_cell.length_c   1.000
_cell.angle_alpha   90.00
_cell.angle_beta   90.00
_cell.angle_gamma   90.00
#
_symmetry.space_group_name_H-M   'P 1'
#
loop_
_entity.id
_entity.type
_entity.pdbx_description
1 polymer ?
#
loop_
_entity_poly.entity_id
_entity_poly.type
_entity_poly.pdbx_seq_one_letter_code
_entity_poly.pdbx_strand_id
1 'polypeptide(L)'
;TKFLIVTLYFKLKKIILSFINSISYLPFPDTCDLPQDSGECQDYVLKWSYNKWQNTCDPFWYGGCGGNKNRFETEDECKGLKYRNLTFFHKQQNVHF
;
A
#
# COMPACT_ATOMS: atom_id res chain seq x y z
N THR A 1 -32.28 -27.02 13.12
CA THR A 1 -32.67 -25.84 12.29
C THR A 1 -31.91 -24.56 12.65
N LYS A 2 -31.88 -24.11 13.91
CA LYS A 2 -31.09 -22.91 14.29
C LYS A 2 -29.56 -23.07 14.14
N PHE A 3 -29.03 -24.26 14.47
CA PHE A 3 -27.61 -24.58 14.31
C PHE A 3 -27.12 -24.44 12.85
N LEU A 4 -27.91 -24.92 11.89
CA LEU A 4 -27.59 -24.83 10.47
C LEU A 4 -27.60 -23.39 9.96
N ILE A 5 -28.49 -22.54 10.46
CA ILE A 5 -28.55 -21.11 10.08
C ILE A 5 -27.32 -20.36 10.63
N VAL A 6 -26.92 -20.65 11.87
CA VAL A 6 -25.73 -20.04 12.49
C VAL A 6 -24.46 -20.45 11.74
N THR A 7 -24.31 -21.72 11.39
CA THR A 7 -23.14 -22.18 10.62
C THR A 7 -23.15 -21.63 9.18
N LEU A 8 -24.32 -21.49 8.54
CA LEU A 8 -24.45 -20.83 7.24
C LEU A 8 -24.02 -19.37 7.29
N TYR A 9 -24.43 -18.64 8.33
CA TYR A 9 -24.05 -17.24 8.56
C TYR A 9 -22.54 -17.09 8.74
N PHE A 10 -21.90 -17.92 9.56
CA PHE A 10 -20.44 -17.87 9.73
C PHE A 10 -19.70 -18.24 8.44
N LYS A 11 -20.22 -19.19 7.66
CA LYS A 11 -19.65 -19.57 6.36
C LYS A 11 -19.77 -18.45 5.33
N LEU A 12 -20.93 -17.80 5.24
CA LEU A 12 -21.18 -16.63 4.39
C LEU A 12 -20.30 -15.44 4.81
N LYS A 13 -20.21 -15.14 6.11
CA LYS A 13 -19.34 -14.08 6.64
C LYS A 13 -17.87 -14.34 6.31
N LYS A 14 -17.40 -15.59 6.42
CA LYS A 14 -16.03 -15.98 6.06
C LYS A 14 -15.75 -15.84 4.57
N ILE A 15 -16.72 -16.18 3.72
CA ILE A 15 -16.64 -15.99 2.27
C ILE A 15 -16.58 -14.50 1.93
N ILE A 16 -17.48 -13.68 2.48
CA ILE A 16 -17.50 -12.23 2.29
C ILE A 16 -16.19 -11.59 2.76
N LEU A 17 -15.70 -11.96 3.95
CA LEU A 17 -14.40 -11.48 4.46
C LEU A 17 -13.23 -11.87 3.55
N SER A 18 -13.26 -13.07 2.96
CA SER A 18 -12.25 -13.49 1.98
C SER A 18 -12.24 -12.60 0.74
N PHE A 19 -13.42 -12.23 0.23
CA PHE A 19 -13.54 -11.33 -0.92
C PHE A 19 -13.11 -9.88 -0.58
N ILE A 20 -13.51 -9.37 0.59
CA ILE A 20 -13.07 -8.04 1.08
C ILE A 20 -11.55 -8.01 1.26
N ASN A 21 -10.98 -9.05 1.86
CA ASN A 21 -9.53 -9.19 2.01
C ASN A 21 -8.83 -9.17 0.64
N SER A 22 -9.32 -9.94 -0.35
CA SER A 22 -8.71 -9.94 -1.69
C SER A 22 -8.74 -8.57 -2.39
N ILE A 23 -9.73 -7.72 -2.12
CA ILE A 23 -9.79 -6.34 -2.63
C ILE A 23 -8.76 -5.45 -1.93
N SER A 24 -8.50 -5.67 -0.64
CA SER A 24 -7.46 -4.95 0.13
C SER A 24 -6.02 -5.44 -0.11
N TYR A 25 -5.86 -6.65 -0.67
CA TYR A 25 -4.57 -7.28 -1.01
C TYR A 25 -4.20 -7.13 -2.49
N LEU A 26 -4.94 -6.37 -3.29
CA LEU A 26 -4.47 -6.00 -4.62
C LEU A 26 -3.11 -5.32 -4.42
N PRO A 27 -2.02 -5.95 -4.90
CA PRO A 27 -0.70 -5.44 -4.61
C PRO A 27 -0.64 -4.06 -5.29
N PHE A 28 0.10 -3.12 -4.69
CA PHE A 28 0.44 -1.84 -5.31
C PHE A 28 1.81 -1.90 -6.04
N PRO A 29 2.21 -2.99 -6.75
CA PRO A 29 3.53 -3.05 -7.36
C PRO A 29 3.66 -1.91 -8.39
N ASP A 30 2.58 -1.65 -9.12
CA ASP A 30 2.50 -0.58 -10.11
C ASP A 30 2.68 0.82 -9.51
N THR A 31 2.49 1.04 -8.21
CA THR A 31 2.63 2.39 -7.63
C THR A 31 4.07 2.69 -7.22
N CYS A 32 4.74 1.73 -6.56
CA CYS A 32 6.12 1.92 -6.11
C CYS A 32 7.14 1.83 -7.27
N ASP A 33 6.74 1.33 -8.43
CA ASP A 33 7.62 1.22 -9.60
C ASP A 33 7.61 2.44 -10.53
N LEU A 34 6.66 3.35 -10.34
CA LEU A 34 6.53 4.59 -11.10
C LEU A 34 7.63 5.59 -10.73
N PRO A 35 8.05 6.45 -11.68
CA PRO A 35 8.97 7.55 -11.36
C PRO A 35 8.28 8.59 -10.47
N GLN A 36 9.09 9.42 -9.80
CA GLN A 36 8.58 10.67 -9.23
C GLN A 36 8.03 11.56 -10.35
N ASP A 37 6.86 12.17 -10.13
CA ASP A 37 6.22 13.05 -11.11
C ASP A 37 5.57 14.24 -10.41
N SER A 38 6.12 15.43 -10.66
CA SER A 38 5.64 16.68 -10.06
C SER A 38 4.31 17.16 -10.66
N GLY A 39 3.90 16.63 -11.81
CA GLY A 39 2.76 17.15 -12.56
C GLY A 39 3.03 18.52 -13.18
N GLU A 40 1.97 19.15 -13.70
CA GLU A 40 2.05 20.35 -14.54
C GLU A 40 1.75 21.68 -13.80
N CYS A 41 1.15 21.61 -12.62
CA CYS A 41 0.85 22.78 -11.80
C CYS A 41 2.08 23.29 -11.01
N GLN A 42 1.98 24.47 -10.41
CA GLN A 42 3.07 25.15 -9.68
C GLN A 42 2.74 25.45 -8.21
N ASP A 43 1.71 24.82 -7.65
CA ASP A 43 1.31 24.93 -6.25
C ASP A 43 2.10 23.92 -5.41
N TYR A 44 3.40 24.19 -5.27
CA TYR A 44 4.34 23.22 -4.72
C TYR A 44 4.05 22.84 -3.26
N VAL A 45 3.84 21.55 -3.05
CA VAL A 45 3.67 20.94 -1.72
C VAL A 45 4.65 19.79 -1.54
N LEU A 46 5.18 19.66 -0.33
CA LEU A 46 6.09 18.57 0.03
C LEU A 46 5.31 17.26 0.12
N LYS A 47 5.79 16.23 -0.58
CA LYS A 47 5.25 14.86 -0.57
C LYS A 47 6.38 13.85 -0.52
N TRP A 48 6.05 12.58 -0.37
CA TRP A 48 7.01 11.48 -0.35
C TRP A 48 6.83 10.58 -1.57
N SER A 49 7.91 10.13 -2.20
CA SER A 49 7.89 9.15 -3.28
C SER A 49 8.82 7.99 -2.97
N TYR A 50 8.47 6.79 -3.42
CA TYR A 50 9.32 5.63 -3.27
C TYR A 50 10.39 5.59 -4.36
N ASN A 51 11.65 5.49 -3.94
CA ASN A 51 12.79 5.32 -4.80
C ASN A 51 13.20 3.85 -4.85
N LYS A 52 12.85 3.17 -5.93
CA LYS A 52 13.15 1.73 -6.09
C LYS A 52 14.62 1.39 -6.22
N TRP A 53 15.45 2.34 -6.64
CA TRP A 53 16.88 2.13 -6.79
C TRP A 53 17.59 2.16 -5.45
N GLN A 54 17.17 3.05 -4.55
CA GLN A 54 17.73 3.19 -3.21
C GLN A 54 16.96 2.40 -2.15
N ASN A 55 15.78 1.90 -2.49
CA ASN A 55 14.82 1.33 -1.56
C ASN A 55 14.46 2.25 -0.39
N THR A 56 14.34 3.54 -0.68
CA THR A 56 14.01 4.60 0.28
C THR A 56 12.71 5.29 -0.11
N CYS A 57 12.15 6.05 0.83
CA CYS A 57 11.09 7.01 0.57
C CYS A 57 11.71 8.40 0.65
N ASP A 58 11.74 9.11 -0.46
CA ASP A 58 12.44 10.38 -0.58
C ASP A 58 11.41 11.53 -0.72
N PRO A 59 11.63 12.67 -0.05
CA PRO A 59 10.76 13.83 -0.18
C PRO A 59 10.91 14.48 -1.57
N PHE A 60 9.81 14.99 -2.12
CA PHE A 60 9.81 15.73 -3.38
C PHE A 60 8.73 16.81 -3.45
N TRP A 61 8.91 17.75 -4.37
CA TRP A 61 7.94 18.82 -4.66
C TRP A 61 6.90 18.35 -5.69
N TYR A 62 5.66 18.20 -5.24
CA TYR A 62 4.50 17.98 -6.10
C TYR A 62 3.85 19.31 -6.46
N GLY A 63 3.57 19.54 -7.73
CA GLY A 63 3.04 20.81 -8.25
C GLY A 63 1.56 21.07 -7.96
N GLY A 64 0.85 20.15 -7.29
CA GLY A 64 -0.54 20.35 -6.86
C GLY A 64 -1.61 19.77 -7.80
N CYS A 65 -1.25 19.39 -9.03
CA CYS A 65 -2.16 18.69 -9.93
C CYS A 65 -1.42 17.69 -10.84
N GLY A 66 -2.15 16.76 -11.46
CA GLY A 66 -1.58 15.74 -12.35
C GLY A 66 -0.62 14.79 -11.64
N GLY A 67 0.42 14.38 -12.35
CA GLY A 67 1.42 13.43 -11.88
C GLY A 67 0.91 11.99 -11.80
N ASN A 68 1.60 11.15 -11.02
CA ASN A 68 1.23 9.74 -10.87
C ASN A 68 1.03 9.32 -9.39
N LYS A 69 0.83 8.02 -9.14
CA LYS A 69 0.48 7.50 -7.81
C LYS A 69 1.66 7.31 -6.85
N ASN A 70 2.91 7.43 -7.30
CA ASN A 70 4.10 7.36 -6.44
C ASN A 70 4.27 8.65 -5.64
N ARG A 71 3.28 8.96 -4.81
CA ARG A 71 3.14 10.20 -4.05
C ARG A 71 2.33 9.93 -2.79
N PHE A 72 2.94 10.19 -1.66
CA PHE A 72 2.39 9.90 -0.33
C PHE A 72 2.48 11.13 0.55
N GLU A 73 1.60 11.23 1.53
CA GLU A 73 1.56 12.35 2.47
C GLU A 73 2.70 12.27 3.49
N THR A 74 3.08 11.04 3.87
CA THR A 74 4.08 10.78 4.89
C THR A 74 5.07 9.71 4.47
N GLU A 75 6.25 9.73 5.07
CA GLU A 75 7.26 8.69 4.86
C GLU A 75 6.74 7.30 5.29
N ASP A 76 5.96 7.24 6.38
CA ASP A 76 5.38 5.99 6.90
C ASP A 76 4.35 5.38 5.96
N GLU A 77 3.52 6.20 5.31
CA GLU A 77 2.60 5.74 4.27
C GLU A 77 3.35 5.11 3.09
N CYS A 78 4.40 5.82 2.63
CA CYS A 78 5.27 5.35 1.55
C CYS A 78 5.93 4.01 1.90
N LYS A 79 6.50 3.90 3.11
CA LYS A 79 7.12 2.67 3.62
C LYS A 79 6.10 1.55 3.76
N GLY A 80 4.97 1.83 4.41
CA GLY A 80 3.93 0.85 4.73
C GLY A 80 3.30 0.19 3.50
N LEU A 81 3.28 0.86 2.35
CA LEU A 81 2.82 0.26 1.09
C LEU A 81 3.75 -0.82 0.55
N LYS A 82 5.08 -0.65 0.65
CA LYS A 82 6.02 -1.69 0.22
C LYS A 82 6.01 -2.91 1.15
N TYR A 83 5.79 -2.68 2.45
CA TYR A 83 5.75 -3.75 3.46
C TYR A 83 4.39 -4.48 3.55
N ARG A 84 3.40 -4.10 2.72
CA ARG A 84 2.12 -4.82 2.62
C ARG A 84 2.17 -6.09 1.77
N ASN A 85 3.28 -6.36 1.07
CA ASN A 85 3.54 -7.67 0.50
C ASN A 85 4.11 -8.62 1.58
N LEU A 86 3.56 -9.83 1.66
CA LEU A 86 3.75 -10.92 2.64
C LEU A 86 5.18 -11.32 3.06
N THR A 87 6.24 -10.64 2.63
CA THR A 87 7.63 -10.92 3.01
C THR A 87 8.06 -10.26 4.33
N PHE A 88 7.22 -9.41 4.93
CA PHE A 88 7.43 -8.92 6.30
C PHE A 88 7.47 -10.08 7.33
N PHE A 89 6.83 -11.23 7.07
CA PHE A 89 6.91 -12.37 8.00
C PHE A 89 8.26 -13.11 7.99
N HIS A 90 9.01 -13.12 6.88
CA HIS A 90 10.27 -13.89 6.79
C HIS A 90 11.54 -13.06 7.01
N LYS A 91 11.51 -11.73 6.78
CA LYS A 91 12.72 -10.91 6.93
C LYS A 91 12.89 -10.27 8.31
N GLN A 92 11.80 -10.00 9.04
CA GLN A 92 11.91 -9.52 10.43
C GLN A 92 12.39 -10.59 11.43
N GLN A 93 12.31 -11.89 11.09
CA GLN A 93 12.93 -12.96 11.89
C GLN A 93 14.44 -13.14 11.63
N ASN A 94 15.04 -12.39 10.69
CA ASN A 94 16.47 -12.48 10.35
C ASN A 94 17.23 -11.15 10.50
N VAL A 95 16.65 -10.18 11.21
CA VAL A 95 17.36 -8.96 11.65
C VAL A 95 17.10 -8.76 13.14
N HIS A 96 17.42 -9.78 13.91
CA HIS A 96 17.91 -9.66 15.28
C HIS A 96 19.26 -10.39 15.29
N PHE A 97 20.25 -9.79 15.95
CA PHE A 97 21.54 -10.42 16.24
C PHE A 97 21.38 -11.84 16.79
#